data_AF-A0A6N7YHC8-F1
#
_entry.id   AF-A0A6N7YHC8-F1
#
_cell.length_a   1.000
_cell.length_b   1.000
_cell.length_c   1.000
_cell.angle_alpha   90.00
_cell.angle_beta   90.00
_cell.angle_gamma   90.00
#
_symmetry.space_group_name_H-M   'P 1'
#
loop_
_entity.id
_entity.type
_entity.pdbx_description
1 polymer ?
#
loop_
_entity_poly.entity_id
_entity_poly.type
_entity_poly.pdbx_seq_one_letter_code
_entity_poly.pdbx_strand_id
1 'polypeptide(L)'
;MDRARLRQLWDRGQHGWPRSYPVAQFPNAPLLVYLAAWLGRQLSDGDTRTAFDALGRVALACWAYDELRYGVNAFRRGLGAVALVAITVGLAADLG
;
A
#
# COMPACT_ATOMS: atom_id res chain seq x y z
N MET A 1 -18.67 5.74 -17.68
CA MET A 1 -18.25 6.70 -16.63
C MET A 1 -17.13 7.55 -17.20
N ASP A 2 -17.23 8.88 -17.13
CA ASP A 2 -16.24 9.79 -17.74
C ASP A 2 -14.91 9.78 -16.94
N ARG A 3 -13.75 9.79 -17.63
CA ARG A 3 -12.41 9.80 -17.00
C ARG A 3 -12.22 11.04 -16.11
N ALA A 4 -12.82 12.17 -16.47
CA ALA A 4 -12.77 13.39 -15.67
C ALA A 4 -13.41 13.17 -14.28
N ARG A 5 -14.54 12.47 -14.23
CA ARG A 5 -15.25 12.15 -12.98
C ARG A 5 -14.46 11.18 -12.10
N LEU A 6 -13.76 10.22 -12.69
CA LEU A 6 -12.87 9.29 -11.96
C LEU A 6 -11.71 10.02 -11.29
N ARG A 7 -11.03 10.92 -12.01
CA ARG A 7 -9.95 11.74 -11.42
C ARG A 7 -10.45 12.61 -10.28
N GLN A 8 -11.61 13.24 -10.45
CA GLN A 8 -12.17 14.08 -9.41
C GLN A 8 -12.54 13.29 -8.14
N LEU A 9 -12.99 12.04 -8.27
CA LEU A 9 -13.23 11.15 -7.11
C LEU A 9 -11.92 10.75 -6.44
N TRP A 10 -10.89 10.42 -7.24
CA TRP A 10 -9.56 10.11 -6.75
C TRP A 10 -8.98 11.28 -5.93
N ASP A 11 -8.99 12.48 -6.48
CA ASP A 11 -8.48 13.69 -5.82
C ASP A 11 -9.26 14.05 -4.55
N ARG A 12 -10.58 13.83 -4.56
CA ARG A 12 -11.40 14.02 -3.36
C ARG A 12 -11.02 13.06 -2.24
N GLY A 13 -10.73 11.80 -2.54
CA GLY A 13 -10.31 10.83 -1.54
C GLY A 13 -8.94 11.16 -0.94
N GLN A 14 -8.01 11.70 -1.75
CA GLN A 14 -6.66 12.05 -1.27
C GLN A 14 -6.65 13.13 -0.16
N HIS A 15 -7.80 13.70 0.22
CA HIS A 15 -7.91 14.51 1.42
C HIS A 15 -7.67 13.64 2.66
N GLY A 16 -6.50 13.81 3.25
CA GLY A 16 -6.15 13.13 4.48
C GLY A 16 -7.00 13.50 5.67
N TRP A 17 -7.16 12.54 6.57
CA TRP A 17 -7.82 12.72 7.85
C TRP A 17 -6.84 12.54 9.01
N PRO A 18 -6.88 13.41 10.03
CA PRO A 18 -7.55 14.71 10.04
C PRO A 18 -6.92 15.69 9.03
N ARG A 19 -7.71 16.65 8.52
CA ARG A 19 -7.28 17.59 7.47
C ARG A 19 -6.04 18.42 7.86
N SER A 20 -5.90 18.75 9.13
CA SER A 20 -4.77 19.54 9.66
C SER A 20 -3.46 18.75 9.74
N TYR A 21 -3.55 17.43 9.93
CA TYR A 21 -2.39 16.54 9.98
C TYR A 21 -2.77 15.16 9.45
N PRO A 22 -2.67 14.94 8.13
CA PRO A 22 -3.07 13.69 7.49
C PRO A 22 -2.39 12.44 8.08
N VAL A 23 -3.15 11.62 8.80
CA VAL A 23 -2.69 10.31 9.30
C VAL A 23 -3.10 9.21 8.33
N ALA A 24 -4.36 9.26 7.88
CA ALA A 24 -4.92 8.34 6.90
C ALA A 24 -5.31 9.09 5.62
N GLN A 25 -4.93 8.56 4.45
CA GLN A 25 -5.24 9.11 3.13
C GLN A 25 -5.64 7.97 2.21
N PHE A 26 -6.80 8.09 1.56
CA PHE A 26 -7.31 7.09 0.62
C PHE A 26 -7.95 7.76 -0.58
N PRO A 27 -7.55 7.47 -1.82
CA PRO A 27 -6.92 6.20 -2.21
C PRO A 27 -5.40 6.27 -2.36
N ASN A 28 -4.76 5.12 -2.13
CA ASN A 28 -3.34 4.89 -2.41
C ASN A 28 -3.23 3.67 -3.33
N ALA A 29 -2.77 3.85 -4.56
CA ALA A 29 -2.79 2.82 -5.59
C ALA A 29 -2.04 1.54 -5.18
N PRO A 30 -0.80 1.61 -4.67
CA PRO A 30 -0.11 0.46 -4.07
C PRO A 30 -0.93 -0.30 -3.01
N LEU A 31 -1.61 0.39 -2.09
CA LEU A 31 -2.45 -0.28 -1.09
C LEU A 31 -3.69 -0.95 -1.69
N LEU A 32 -4.28 -0.39 -2.75
CA LEU A 32 -5.38 -1.03 -3.45
C LEU A 32 -4.93 -2.34 -4.13
N VAL A 33 -3.74 -2.33 -4.73
CA VAL A 33 -3.14 -3.54 -5.31
C VAL A 33 -2.86 -4.56 -4.23
N TYR A 34 -2.31 -4.15 -3.08
CA TYR A 34 -2.13 -5.03 -1.93
C TYR A 34 -3.44 -5.65 -1.46
N LEU A 35 -4.51 -4.85 -1.31
CA LEU A 35 -5.81 -5.36 -0.87
C LEU A 35 -6.41 -6.34 -1.88
N ALA A 36 -6.29 -6.06 -3.18
CA ALA A 36 -6.73 -6.97 -4.24
C ALA A 36 -5.91 -8.28 -4.22
N ALA A 37 -4.60 -8.20 -4.01
CA ALA A 37 -3.74 -9.37 -3.88
C ALA A 37 -4.07 -10.18 -2.63
N TRP A 38 -4.33 -9.53 -1.50
CA TRP A 38 -4.79 -10.16 -0.27
C TRP A 38 -6.11 -10.90 -0.48
N LEU A 39 -7.11 -10.27 -1.12
CA LEU A 39 -8.37 -10.94 -1.49
C LEU A 39 -8.12 -12.14 -2.41
N GLY A 40 -7.27 -11.98 -3.44
CA GLY A 40 -6.91 -13.06 -4.35
C GLY A 40 -6.27 -14.24 -3.63
N ARG A 41 -5.36 -13.97 -2.68
CA ARG A 41 -4.73 -14.98 -1.83
C ARG A 41 -5.75 -15.76 -1.00
N GLN A 42 -6.76 -15.10 -0.43
CA GLN A 42 -7.80 -15.77 0.36
C GLN A 42 -8.68 -16.72 -0.45
N LEU A 43 -8.74 -16.52 -1.77
CA LEU A 43 -9.55 -17.30 -2.71
C LEU A 43 -8.73 -18.31 -3.53
N SER A 44 -7.44 -18.44 -3.25
CA SER A 44 -6.51 -19.23 -4.06
C SER A 44 -5.71 -20.22 -3.22
N ASP A 45 -5.31 -21.32 -3.85
CA ASP A 45 -4.47 -22.36 -3.27
C ASP A 45 -3.18 -22.56 -4.08
N GLY A 46 -2.23 -23.30 -3.48
CA GLY A 46 -0.98 -23.69 -4.13
C GLY A 46 -0.19 -22.51 -4.70
N ASP A 47 0.31 -22.66 -5.93
CA ASP A 47 1.18 -21.68 -6.59
C ASP A 47 0.49 -20.33 -6.83
N THR A 48 -0.81 -20.34 -7.11
CA THR A 48 -1.59 -19.11 -7.30
C THR A 48 -1.64 -18.28 -6.02
N ARG A 49 -1.78 -18.95 -4.86
CA ARG A 49 -1.71 -18.27 -3.55
C ARG A 49 -0.36 -17.61 -3.34
N THR A 50 0.72 -18.32 -3.67
CA THR A 50 2.10 -17.81 -3.59
C THR A 50 2.31 -16.59 -4.49
N ALA A 51 1.77 -16.61 -5.71
CA ALA A 51 1.83 -15.47 -6.62
C ALA A 51 1.12 -14.22 -6.05
N PHE A 52 -0.06 -14.40 -5.44
CA PHE A 52 -0.76 -13.30 -4.76
C PHE A 52 -0.02 -12.80 -3.53
N ASP A 53 0.61 -13.69 -2.76
CA ASP A 53 1.46 -13.29 -1.63
C ASP A 53 2.67 -12.46 -2.08
N ALA A 54 3.34 -12.86 -3.16
CA ALA A 54 4.44 -12.10 -3.75
C ALA A 54 3.97 -10.73 -4.27
N LEU A 55 2.85 -10.69 -5.00
CA LEU A 55 2.25 -9.45 -5.51
C LEU A 55 1.89 -8.48 -4.37
N GLY A 56 1.27 -9.00 -3.31
CA GLY A 56 0.91 -8.21 -2.13
C GLY A 56 2.13 -7.61 -1.43
N ARG A 57 3.20 -8.39 -1.28
CA ARG A 57 4.46 -7.91 -0.69
C ARG A 57 5.11 -6.81 -1.53
N VAL A 58 5.17 -6.97 -2.85
CA VAL A 58 5.72 -5.94 -3.75
C VAL A 58 4.87 -4.66 -3.67
N ALA A 59 3.55 -4.79 -3.68
CA ALA A 59 2.64 -3.65 -3.58
C ALA A 59 2.82 -2.90 -2.24
N LEU A 60 2.95 -3.61 -1.12
CA LEU A 60 3.25 -3.00 0.18
C LEU A 60 4.64 -2.36 0.22
N ALA A 61 5.64 -2.93 -0.43
CA ALA A 61 6.97 -2.35 -0.50
C ALA A 61 6.97 -1.03 -1.29
N CYS A 62 6.29 -1.00 -2.45
CA CYS A 62 6.08 0.24 -3.22
C CYS A 62 5.35 1.30 -2.39
N TRP A 63 4.27 0.92 -1.70
CA TRP A 63 3.57 1.81 -0.79
C TRP A 63 4.50 2.42 0.26
N ALA A 64 5.25 1.57 0.96
CA ALA A 64 6.11 1.98 2.04
C ALA A 64 7.24 2.89 1.56
N TYR A 65 7.79 2.64 0.37
CA TYR A 65 8.75 3.53 -0.28
C TYR A 65 8.14 4.88 -0.64
N ASP A 66 6.95 4.89 -1.23
CA ASP A 66 6.25 6.15 -1.58
C ASP A 66 5.97 6.98 -0.34
N GLU A 67 5.52 6.36 0.76
CA GLU A 67 5.31 7.06 2.03
C GLU A 67 6.61 7.61 2.61
N LEU A 68 7.71 6.83 2.58
CA LEU A 68 9.01 7.26 3.06
C LEU A 68 9.52 8.50 2.31
N ARG A 69 9.42 8.48 0.97
CA ARG A 69 10.02 9.48 0.08
C ARG A 69 9.14 10.70 -0.14
N TYR A 70 7.84 10.49 -0.28
CA TYR A 70 6.84 11.49 -0.69
C TYR A 70 5.70 11.67 0.32
N GLY A 71 5.75 11.00 1.47
CA GLY A 71 4.75 11.16 2.52
C GLY A 71 4.59 12.62 2.95
N VAL A 72 3.33 13.04 3.11
CA VAL A 72 2.96 14.45 3.31
C VAL A 72 3.41 15.04 4.64
N ASN A 73 3.79 14.20 5.61
CA ASN A 73 4.28 14.63 6.92
C ASN A 73 5.25 13.60 7.52
N ALA A 74 5.91 13.98 8.61
CA ALA A 74 6.90 13.13 9.29
C ALA A 74 6.31 11.79 9.76
N PHE A 75 5.06 11.77 10.21
CA PHE A 75 4.39 10.54 10.63
C PHE A 75 4.26 9.55 9.46
N ARG A 76 3.74 9.99 8.30
CA ARG A 76 3.61 9.15 7.09
C ARG A 76 4.96 8.63 6.62
N ARG A 77 5.99 9.48 6.63
CA ARG A 77 7.35 9.08 6.26
C ARG A 77 7.94 8.05 7.22
N GLY A 78 7.73 8.23 8.52
CA GLY A 78 8.11 7.26 9.55
C GLY A 78 7.37 5.93 9.40
N LEU A 79 6.08 5.96 9.11
CA LEU A 79 5.27 4.77 8.83
C LEU A 79 5.82 3.99 7.63
N GLY A 80 6.18 4.69 6.55
CA GLY A 80 6.84 4.10 5.38
C GLY A 80 8.18 3.45 5.73
N ALA A 81 9.03 4.13 6.51
CA ALA A 81 10.30 3.56 6.97
C ALA A 81 10.11 2.27 7.78
N VAL A 82 9.22 2.30 8.78
CA VAL A 82 8.94 1.14 9.64
C VAL A 82 8.36 -0.01 8.83
N ALA A 83 7.45 0.28 7.89
CA ALA A 83 6.88 -0.73 7.02
C ALA A 83 7.93 -1.38 6.11
N LEU A 84 8.85 -0.60 5.53
CA LEU A 84 9.96 -1.16 4.74
C LEU A 84 10.83 -2.09 5.57
N VAL A 85 11.21 -1.69 6.80
CA VAL A 85 12.00 -2.54 7.70
C VAL A 85 11.26 -3.84 8.02
N ALA A 86 9.97 -3.76 8.36
CA ALA A 86 9.16 -4.94 8.67
C ALA A 86 9.08 -5.90 7.46
N ILE A 87 8.90 -5.38 6.25
CA ILE A 87 8.87 -6.18 5.02
C ILE A 87 10.23 -6.85 4.78
N THR A 88 11.34 -6.12 4.94
CA THR A 88 12.69 -6.67 4.76
C THR A 88 13.00 -7.76 5.78
N VAL A 89 12.66 -7.54 7.06
CA VAL A 89 12.86 -8.55 8.12
C VAL A 89 12.01 -9.80 7.84
N GLY A 90 10.75 -9.62 7.46
CA GLY A 90 9.88 -10.75 7.08
C GLY A 90 10.41 -11.52 5.88
N LEU A 91 10.91 -10.82 4.85
CA LEU A 91 11.53 -11.46 3.69
C LEU A 91 12.79 -12.23 4.07
N ALA A 92 13.65 -11.66 4.92
CA ALA A 92 14.86 -12.34 5.38
C ALA A 92 14.52 -13.61 6.18
N ALA A 93 13.47 -13.57 7.01
CA ALA A 93 13.01 -14.73 7.77
C ALA A 93 12.44 -15.84 6.88
N ASP A 94 11.83 -15.51 5.74
CA ASP A 94 11.31 -16.51 4.80
C ASP A 94 12.41 -17.16 3.94
N LEU A 95 13.59 -16.53 3.86
CA LEU A 95 14.72 -16.97 3.04
C LEU A 95 15.81 -17.71 3.84
N GLY A 96 15.80 -17.61 5.18
CA GLY A 96 16.75 -18.26 6.07
C GLY A 96 16.22 -19.57 6.62
#